data_AF-A0A346NJS3-F1
#
_entry.id   AF-A0A346NJS3-F1
#
_cell.length_a   1.000
_cell.length_b   1.000
_cell.length_c   1.000
_cell.angle_alpha   90.00
_cell.angle_beta   90.00
_cell.angle_gamma   90.00
#
_symmetry.space_group_name_H-M   'P 1'
#
loop_
_entity.id
_entity.type
_entity.pdbx_description
1 polymer ?
#
loop_
_entity_poly.entity_id
_entity_poly.type
_entity_poly.pdbx_seq_one_letter_code
_entity_poly.pdbx_strand_id
1 'polypeptide(L)'
;MNGRLKQKFYTTPKMKNEWWGKASEGHTFNSEVVDLLRAQGWTVEEGIGIPKIINKPTPINFGDIDALAWREGSNDLLVIECKDLSFARNYSEAAALLSTFQGQTDEKGKRDKLRLHLDRVEFARENIVSFRDFTGRKQGEVTSCIVFSGIVPMQFAQIDALQGTLVGSVDEILESIGKS
;
A
#
# COMPACT_ATOMS: atom_id res chain seq x y z
N MET A 1 -12.48 8.47 37.20
CA MET A 1 -13.90 8.24 36.81
C MET A 1 -14.07 8.63 35.35
N ASN A 2 -14.70 7.74 34.59
CA ASN A 2 -14.85 7.63 33.13
C ASN A 2 -15.04 8.92 32.29
N GLY A 3 -14.10 9.17 31.38
CA GLY A 3 -14.32 9.99 30.18
C GLY A 3 -14.59 9.11 28.96
N ARG A 4 -15.83 8.64 28.78
CA ARG A 4 -16.25 8.00 27.52
C ARG A 4 -16.48 9.09 26.47
N LEU A 5 -15.54 9.28 25.55
CA LEU A 5 -15.78 10.05 24.34
C LEU A 5 -16.71 9.25 23.42
N LYS A 6 -17.98 9.67 23.36
CA LYS A 6 -18.97 9.12 22.42
C LYS A 6 -18.65 9.60 21.01
N GLN A 7 -18.26 8.65 20.17
CA GLN A 7 -18.16 8.77 18.73
C GLN A 7 -19.54 9.09 18.12
N LYS A 8 -19.64 10.20 17.36
CA LYS A 8 -20.72 10.43 16.40
C LYS A 8 -20.11 10.93 15.09
N PHE A 9 -19.81 10.00 14.19
CA PHE A 9 -19.51 10.32 12.80
C PHE A 9 -20.84 10.55 12.08
N TYR A 10 -21.14 11.80 11.74
CA TYR A 10 -22.33 12.15 10.96
C TYR A 10 -22.05 11.89 9.47
N THR A 11 -22.71 10.89 8.89
CA THR A 11 -22.65 10.61 7.45
C THR A 11 -23.71 11.43 6.71
N THR A 12 -23.33 12.59 6.18
CA THR A 12 -24.22 13.38 5.30
C THR A 12 -24.06 12.93 3.83
N PRO A 13 -25.09 13.09 2.97
CA PRO A 13 -24.97 12.80 1.53
C PRO A 13 -23.83 13.57 0.85
N LYS A 14 -23.52 14.78 1.34
CA LYS A 14 -22.39 15.60 0.89
C LYS A 14 -21.04 14.95 1.23
N MET A 15 -20.87 14.46 2.46
CA MET A 15 -19.66 13.71 2.85
C MET A 15 -19.49 12.42 2.06
N LYS A 16 -20.60 11.75 1.68
CA LYS A 16 -20.58 10.53 0.86
C LYS A 16 -20.17 10.82 -0.59
N ASN A 17 -20.67 11.90 -1.20
CA ASN A 17 -20.26 12.34 -2.53
C ASN A 17 -18.81 12.84 -2.55
N GLU A 18 -18.38 13.59 -1.52
CA GLU A 18 -16.98 13.95 -1.34
C GLU A 18 -16.11 12.70 -1.15
N TRP A 19 -16.56 11.70 -0.41
CA TRP A 19 -15.86 10.41 -0.29
C TRP A 19 -15.79 9.62 -1.60
N TRP A 20 -16.81 9.69 -2.43
CA TRP A 20 -16.84 9.03 -3.73
C TRP A 20 -15.91 9.73 -4.74
N GLY A 21 -15.89 11.07 -4.74
CA GLY A 21 -14.86 11.84 -5.45
C GLY A 21 -13.44 11.55 -4.96
N LYS A 22 -13.25 11.43 -3.63
CA LYS A 22 -11.99 11.02 -3.00
C LYS A 22 -11.52 9.61 -3.37
N ALA A 23 -12.45 8.70 -3.67
CA ALA A 23 -12.10 7.36 -4.15
C ALA A 23 -11.58 7.37 -5.59
N SER A 24 -12.11 8.25 -6.45
CA SER A 24 -11.58 8.44 -7.81
C SER A 24 -10.20 9.13 -7.83
N GLU A 25 -9.91 10.01 -6.87
CA GLU A 25 -8.61 10.71 -6.76
C GLU A 25 -7.48 9.79 -6.25
N GLY A 26 -7.80 8.77 -5.44
CA GLY A 26 -6.82 7.75 -5.04
C GLY A 26 -6.22 6.98 -6.21
N HIS A 27 -6.95 6.82 -7.32
CA HIS A 27 -6.40 6.27 -8.56
C HIS A 27 -5.39 7.21 -9.20
N THR A 28 -5.59 8.53 -9.12
CA THR A 28 -4.66 9.53 -9.67
C THR A 28 -3.29 9.41 -9.01
N PHE A 29 -3.23 9.32 -7.66
CA PHE A 29 -1.96 9.16 -6.98
C PHE A 29 -1.28 7.82 -7.29
N ASN A 30 -2.03 6.73 -7.42
CA ASN A 30 -1.45 5.45 -7.80
C ASN A 30 -0.78 5.53 -9.18
N SER A 31 -1.48 6.11 -10.17
CA SER A 31 -0.91 6.28 -11.51
C SER A 31 0.31 7.21 -11.51
N GLU A 32 0.32 8.26 -10.69
CA GLU A 32 1.51 9.12 -10.50
C GLU A 32 2.72 8.34 -9.96
N VAL A 33 2.52 7.49 -8.94
CA VAL A 33 3.58 6.63 -8.40
C VAL A 33 4.11 5.68 -9.47
N VAL A 34 3.22 5.07 -10.24
CA VAL A 34 3.56 4.16 -11.34
C VAL A 34 4.38 4.88 -12.41
N ASP A 35 3.97 6.09 -12.81
CA ASP A 35 4.67 6.89 -13.81
C ASP A 35 6.06 7.33 -13.34
N LEU A 36 6.19 7.72 -12.07
CA LEU A 36 7.49 8.04 -11.45
C LEU A 36 8.44 6.83 -11.45
N LEU A 37 7.95 5.66 -11.06
CA LEU A 37 8.75 4.42 -11.09
C LEU A 37 9.19 4.08 -12.52
N ARG A 38 8.29 4.17 -13.50
CA ARG A 38 8.62 3.93 -14.92
C ARG A 38 9.65 4.92 -15.44
N ALA A 39 9.54 6.20 -15.07
CA ALA A 39 10.53 7.21 -15.43
C ALA A 39 11.93 6.91 -14.87
N GLN A 40 12.00 6.18 -13.75
CA GLN A 40 13.24 5.71 -13.12
C GLN A 40 13.70 4.32 -13.63
N GLY A 41 13.11 3.83 -14.72
CA GLY A 41 13.52 2.57 -15.36
C GLY A 41 12.95 1.30 -14.75
N TRP A 42 11.90 1.41 -13.93
CA TRP A 42 11.17 0.24 -13.42
C TRP A 42 10.08 -0.19 -14.41
N THR A 43 9.90 -1.51 -14.51
CA THR A 43 8.69 -2.10 -15.09
C THR A 43 7.64 -2.22 -13.99
N VAL A 44 6.41 -1.78 -14.27
CA VAL A 44 5.34 -1.71 -13.27
C VAL A 44 4.01 -2.19 -13.83
N GLU A 45 3.39 -3.14 -13.14
CA GLU A 45 1.98 -3.51 -13.32
C GLU A 45 1.14 -2.76 -12.28
N GLU A 46 0.18 -1.97 -12.75
CA GLU A 46 -0.72 -1.16 -11.93
C GLU A 46 -2.02 -1.92 -11.64
N GLY A 47 -2.47 -1.89 -10.38
CA GLY A 47 -3.77 -2.45 -9.98
C GLY A 47 -3.92 -3.93 -10.31
N ILE A 48 -2.88 -4.73 -10.05
CA ILE A 48 -2.84 -6.12 -10.47
C ILE A 48 -3.34 -7.08 -9.37
N GLY A 49 -4.35 -7.87 -9.71
CA GLY A 49 -4.85 -8.94 -8.85
C GLY A 49 -3.91 -10.14 -8.78
N ILE A 50 -3.73 -10.69 -7.57
CA ILE A 50 -2.90 -11.88 -7.32
C ILE A 50 -3.22 -13.05 -8.27
N PRO A 51 -4.49 -13.42 -8.56
CA PRO A 51 -4.80 -14.51 -9.48
C PRO A 51 -4.16 -14.38 -10.87
N LYS A 52 -3.96 -13.15 -11.38
CA LYS A 52 -3.28 -12.89 -12.66
C LYS A 52 -1.79 -13.23 -12.56
N ILE A 53 -1.16 -12.93 -11.43
CA ILE A 53 0.27 -13.18 -11.18
C ILE A 53 0.54 -14.67 -11.05
N ILE A 54 -0.26 -15.38 -10.25
CA ILE A 54 -0.05 -16.80 -9.97
C ILE A 54 -0.70 -17.74 -10.98
N ASN A 55 -1.45 -17.20 -11.95
CA ASN A 55 -2.21 -17.92 -12.97
C ASN A 55 -3.13 -19.03 -12.38
N LYS A 56 -3.74 -18.76 -11.23
CA LYS A 56 -4.68 -19.67 -10.54
C LYS A 56 -5.62 -18.89 -9.61
N PRO A 57 -6.81 -19.43 -9.28
CA PRO A 57 -7.69 -18.84 -8.27
C PRO A 57 -7.02 -18.81 -6.89
N THR A 58 -7.38 -17.82 -6.07
CA THR A 58 -6.96 -17.72 -4.68
C THR A 58 -8.06 -18.19 -3.73
N PRO A 59 -7.71 -18.74 -2.55
CA PRO A 59 -8.69 -19.22 -1.57
C PRO A 59 -9.50 -18.08 -0.94
N ILE A 60 -8.94 -16.86 -0.95
CA ILE A 60 -9.59 -15.64 -0.49
C ILE A 60 -9.42 -14.54 -1.54
N ASN A 61 -10.28 -13.52 -1.47
CA ASN A 61 -10.07 -12.30 -2.22
C ASN A 61 -9.05 -11.41 -1.48
N PHE A 62 -7.89 -11.21 -2.10
CA PHE A 62 -6.83 -10.34 -1.59
C PHE A 62 -7.00 -8.87 -2.00
N GLY A 63 -7.91 -8.59 -2.95
CA GLY A 63 -7.90 -7.35 -3.70
C GLY A 63 -6.69 -7.28 -4.65
N ASP A 64 -6.46 -6.08 -5.15
CA ASP A 64 -5.36 -5.80 -6.08
C ASP A 64 -4.13 -5.27 -5.33
N ILE A 65 -2.97 -5.47 -5.94
CA ILE A 65 -1.74 -4.78 -5.58
C ILE A 65 -1.74 -3.45 -6.35
N ASP A 66 -1.63 -2.31 -5.65
CA ASP A 66 -1.69 -0.99 -6.28
C ASP A 66 -0.59 -0.83 -7.35
N ALA A 67 0.64 -1.22 -7.02
CA ALA A 67 1.73 -1.37 -7.98
C ALA A 67 2.65 -2.56 -7.64
N LEU A 68 2.88 -3.43 -8.64
CA LEU A 68 3.93 -4.44 -8.62
C LEU A 68 5.07 -3.96 -9.51
N ALA A 69 6.25 -3.70 -8.93
CA ALA A 69 7.38 -3.12 -9.65
C ALA A 69 8.63 -4.01 -9.60
N TRP A 70 9.36 -4.06 -10.72
CA TRP A 70 10.64 -4.76 -10.85
C TRP A 70 11.52 -4.07 -11.89
N ARG A 71 12.82 -4.37 -11.93
CA ARG A 71 13.72 -3.84 -12.98
C ARG A 71 14.57 -4.92 -13.62
N GLU A 72 15.03 -4.65 -14.83
CA GLU A 72 16.00 -5.52 -15.52
C GLU A 72 17.39 -5.44 -14.89
N GLY A 73 18.08 -6.57 -14.86
CA GLY A 73 19.42 -6.67 -14.29
C GLY A 73 19.50 -6.63 -12.77
N SER A 74 18.38 -6.52 -12.05
CA SER A 74 18.34 -6.62 -10.58
C SER A 74 17.40 -7.72 -10.09
N ASN A 75 17.52 -8.00 -8.79
CA ASN A 75 16.69 -8.93 -8.04
C ASN A 75 15.56 -8.21 -7.29
N ASP A 76 15.25 -6.96 -7.64
CA ASP A 76 14.26 -6.17 -6.91
C ASP A 76 12.84 -6.52 -7.38
N LEU A 77 11.97 -6.84 -6.41
CA LEU A 77 10.56 -7.09 -6.62
C LEU A 77 9.78 -6.38 -5.51
N LEU A 78 9.08 -5.31 -5.88
CA LEU A 78 8.38 -4.43 -4.95
C LEU A 78 6.87 -4.69 -5.02
N VAL A 79 6.26 -4.91 -3.86
CA VAL A 79 4.80 -4.89 -3.70
C VAL A 79 4.44 -3.61 -2.98
N ILE A 80 3.79 -2.70 -3.69
CA ILE A 80 3.57 -1.31 -3.25
C ILE A 80 2.08 -1.08 -2.99
N GLU A 81 1.78 -0.49 -1.83
CA GLU A 81 0.49 0.15 -1.51
C GLU A 81 0.66 1.68 -1.64
N CYS A 82 -0.28 2.33 -2.32
CA CYS A 82 -0.29 3.78 -2.52
C CYS A 82 -1.33 4.43 -1.60
N LYS A 83 -0.90 5.41 -0.82
CA LYS A 83 -1.76 6.12 0.13
C LYS A 83 -1.72 7.62 -0.10
N ASP A 84 -2.76 8.11 -0.78
CA ASP A 84 -2.94 9.54 -0.98
C ASP A 84 -3.32 10.25 0.35
N LEU A 85 -2.45 11.16 0.76
CA LEU A 85 -2.60 12.07 1.90
C LEU A 85 -2.70 13.53 1.46
N SER A 86 -2.77 13.84 0.16
CA SER A 86 -2.75 15.20 -0.40
C SER A 86 -3.88 16.09 0.15
N PHE A 87 -5.00 15.49 0.54
CA PHE A 87 -6.13 16.18 1.15
C PHE A 87 -5.97 16.49 2.65
N ALA A 88 -4.98 15.92 3.32
CA ALA A 88 -4.69 16.26 4.70
C ALA A 88 -4.02 17.62 4.76
N ARG A 89 -4.74 18.62 5.26
CA ARG A 89 -4.25 20.01 5.31
C ARG A 89 -3.27 20.25 6.45
N ASN A 90 -3.22 19.34 7.42
CA ASN A 90 -2.36 19.41 8.58
C ASN A 90 -2.04 18.02 9.15
N TYR A 91 -1.09 17.98 10.07
CA TYR A 91 -0.61 16.76 10.73
C TYR A 91 -1.74 15.97 11.42
N SER A 92 -2.69 16.64 12.07
CA SER A 92 -3.79 15.98 12.78
C SER A 92 -4.77 15.30 11.82
N GLU A 93 -5.04 15.90 10.65
CA GLU A 93 -5.85 15.28 9.59
C GLU A 93 -5.13 14.06 9.00
N ALA A 94 -3.81 14.16 8.74
CA ALA A 94 -3.02 13.03 8.27
C ALA A 94 -3.01 11.88 9.29
N ALA A 95 -2.78 12.19 10.57
CA ALA A 95 -2.83 11.20 11.65
C ALA A 95 -4.21 10.55 11.78
N ALA A 96 -5.30 11.31 11.60
CA ALA A 96 -6.66 10.77 11.61
C ALA A 96 -6.89 9.80 10.44
N LEU A 97 -6.43 10.13 9.22
CA LEU A 97 -6.53 9.24 8.06
C LEU A 97 -5.74 7.93 8.24
N LEU A 98 -4.63 7.99 8.96
CA LEU A 98 -3.76 6.86 9.22
C LEU A 98 -4.13 6.05 10.47
N SER A 99 -4.96 6.62 11.37
CA SER A 99 -5.40 5.96 12.61
C SER A 99 -6.16 4.64 12.37
N THR A 100 -6.74 4.46 11.18
CA THR A 100 -7.45 3.23 10.79
C THR A 100 -6.57 2.25 10.03
N PHE A 101 -5.27 2.51 9.92
CA PHE A 101 -4.31 1.74 9.15
C PHE A 101 -3.27 1.16 10.12
N GLN A 102 -3.66 0.14 10.89
CA GLN A 102 -2.93 -0.36 12.06
C GLN A 102 -2.41 -1.79 11.88
N GLY A 103 -2.78 -2.47 10.79
CA GLY A 103 -2.38 -3.84 10.50
C GLY A 103 -3.23 -4.85 11.27
N GLN A 104 -4.46 -4.46 11.64
CA GLN A 104 -5.32 -5.23 12.53
C GLN A 104 -6.51 -5.85 11.78
N THR A 105 -7.05 -6.89 12.41
CA THR A 105 -8.33 -7.51 12.06
C THR A 105 -9.29 -7.25 13.22
N ASP A 106 -10.48 -6.73 12.92
CA ASP A 106 -11.49 -6.49 13.95
C ASP A 106 -12.13 -7.80 14.46
N GLU A 107 -12.96 -7.69 15.50
CA GLU A 107 -13.66 -8.84 16.11
C GLU A 107 -14.59 -9.58 15.14
N LYS A 108 -14.96 -8.96 14.01
CA LYS A 108 -15.81 -9.54 12.97
C LYS A 108 -14.99 -10.14 11.82
N GLY A 109 -13.66 -10.21 11.95
CA GLY A 109 -12.77 -10.72 10.91
C GLY A 109 -12.49 -9.73 9.79
N LYS A 110 -12.92 -8.46 9.92
CA LYS A 110 -12.63 -7.44 8.91
C LYS A 110 -11.22 -6.92 9.11
N ARG A 111 -10.39 -7.15 8.10
CA ARG A 111 -9.02 -6.63 8.01
C ARG A 111 -9.02 -5.15 7.65
N ASP A 112 -8.18 -4.37 8.30
CA ASP A 112 -7.90 -3.00 7.84
C ASP A 112 -7.03 -2.99 6.57
N LYS A 113 -6.85 -1.82 5.97
CA LYS A 113 -6.12 -1.72 4.70
C LYS A 113 -4.64 -2.12 4.83
N LEU A 114 -3.99 -1.86 5.97
CA LEU A 114 -2.61 -2.30 6.19
C LEU A 114 -2.56 -3.82 6.29
N ARG A 115 -3.49 -4.44 7.01
CA ARG A 115 -3.53 -5.90 7.14
C ARG A 115 -3.76 -6.58 5.79
N LEU A 116 -4.61 -6.01 4.94
CA LEU A 116 -4.76 -6.47 3.55
C LEU A 116 -3.45 -6.37 2.77
N HIS A 117 -2.66 -5.32 3.00
CA HIS A 117 -1.34 -5.18 2.39
C HIS A 117 -0.34 -6.22 2.84
N LEU A 118 -0.24 -6.39 4.15
CA LEU A 118 0.63 -7.39 4.74
C LEU A 118 0.24 -8.81 4.30
N ASP A 119 -1.06 -9.11 4.15
CA ASP A 119 -1.52 -10.40 3.63
C ASP A 119 -1.08 -10.64 2.17
N ARG A 120 -1.14 -9.62 1.32
CA ARG A 120 -0.66 -9.72 -0.07
C ARG A 120 0.85 -9.94 -0.12
N VAL A 121 1.61 -9.25 0.72
CA VAL A 121 3.07 -9.41 0.83
C VAL A 121 3.42 -10.80 1.34
N GLU A 122 2.76 -11.28 2.39
CA GLU A 122 2.96 -12.61 2.97
C GLU A 122 2.67 -13.68 1.92
N PHE A 123 1.52 -13.58 1.24
CA PHE A 123 1.18 -14.49 0.16
C PHE A 123 2.19 -14.45 -1.00
N ALA A 124 2.68 -13.26 -1.37
CA ALA A 124 3.69 -13.10 -2.40
C ALA A 124 5.02 -13.77 -2.02
N ARG A 125 5.43 -13.68 -0.75
CA ARG A 125 6.63 -14.36 -0.24
C ARG A 125 6.48 -15.88 -0.25
N GLU A 126 5.33 -16.38 0.20
CA GLU A 126 5.02 -17.82 0.16
C GLU A 126 4.94 -18.37 -1.28
N ASN A 127 4.54 -17.53 -2.24
CA ASN A 127 4.39 -17.90 -3.65
C ASN A 127 5.46 -17.21 -4.53
N ILE A 128 6.66 -16.96 -3.97
CA ILE A 128 7.70 -16.15 -4.62
C ILE A 128 8.08 -16.65 -6.02
N VAL A 129 8.05 -17.97 -6.24
CA VAL A 129 8.33 -18.57 -7.56
C VAL A 129 7.37 -18.03 -8.62
N SER A 130 6.08 -17.96 -8.33
CA SER A 130 5.09 -17.43 -9.28
C SER A 130 5.27 -15.94 -9.54
N PHE A 131 5.63 -15.15 -8.53
CA PHE A 131 5.92 -13.72 -8.71
C PHE A 131 7.19 -13.50 -9.54
N ARG A 132 8.24 -14.31 -9.31
CA ARG A 132 9.46 -14.34 -10.12
C ARG A 132 9.17 -14.72 -11.56
N ASP A 133 8.41 -15.78 -11.79
CA ASP A 133 8.03 -16.23 -13.14
C ASP A 133 7.23 -15.15 -13.88
N PHE A 134 6.23 -14.56 -13.22
CA PHE A 134 5.41 -13.48 -13.78
C PHE A 134 6.25 -12.26 -14.18
N THR A 135 7.21 -11.88 -13.34
CA THR A 135 8.13 -10.76 -13.60
C THR A 135 9.35 -11.15 -14.44
N GLY A 136 9.45 -12.41 -14.88
CA GLY A 136 10.59 -12.96 -15.61
C GLY A 136 11.92 -12.85 -14.85
N ARG A 137 11.89 -12.86 -13.52
CA ARG A 137 13.08 -12.82 -12.65
C ARG A 137 13.50 -14.23 -12.24
N LYS A 138 14.80 -14.46 -12.07
CA LYS A 138 15.33 -15.75 -11.57
C LYS A 138 15.52 -15.77 -10.05
N GLN A 139 15.73 -14.61 -9.47
CA GLN A 139 16.00 -14.38 -8.05
C GLN A 139 15.29 -13.09 -7.62
N GLY A 140 15.27 -12.82 -6.32
CA GLY A 140 14.65 -11.62 -5.76
C GLY A 140 13.61 -11.92 -4.71
N GLU A 141 13.65 -11.18 -3.62
CA GLU A 141 12.69 -11.30 -2.52
C GLU A 141 11.66 -10.18 -2.62
N VAL A 142 10.48 -10.40 -2.05
CA VAL A 142 9.43 -9.36 -2.00
C VAL A 142 9.81 -8.30 -0.98
N THR A 143 10.04 -7.09 -1.48
CA THR A 143 10.12 -5.87 -0.68
C THR A 143 8.74 -5.25 -0.53
N SER A 144 8.26 -5.18 0.71
CA SER A 144 7.01 -4.50 1.05
C SER A 144 7.23 -2.99 1.05
N CYS A 145 6.37 -2.24 0.38
CA CYS A 145 6.46 -0.78 0.27
C CYS A 145 5.11 -0.12 0.53
N ILE A 146 5.10 1.02 1.22
CA ILE A 146 3.93 1.89 1.33
C ILE A 146 4.34 3.32 0.99
N VAL A 147 3.74 3.83 -0.08
CA VAL A 147 4.05 5.14 -0.66
C VAL A 147 2.99 6.16 -0.29
N PHE A 148 3.40 7.38 0.09
CA PHE A 148 2.49 8.47 0.46
C PHE A 148 2.68 9.73 -0.40
N SER A 149 1.59 10.45 -0.70
CA SER A 149 1.61 11.69 -1.49
C SER A 149 1.95 12.96 -0.69
N GLY A 150 2.23 12.83 0.61
CA GLY A 150 2.43 13.96 1.51
C GLY A 150 3.15 13.57 2.80
N ILE A 151 3.26 14.53 3.73
CA ILE A 151 4.00 14.34 4.98
C ILE A 151 3.35 13.25 5.83
N VAL A 152 4.14 12.24 6.17
CA VAL A 152 3.73 11.15 7.05
C VAL A 152 4.05 11.50 8.50
N PRO A 153 3.07 11.44 9.41
CA PRO A 153 3.33 11.47 10.85
C PRO A 153 4.39 10.45 11.27
N MET A 154 5.48 10.90 11.90
CA MET A 154 6.59 10.01 12.32
C MET A 154 6.11 8.83 13.18
N GLN A 155 5.09 9.06 14.01
CA GLN A 155 4.48 8.04 14.88
C GLN A 155 3.85 6.90 14.08
N PHE A 156 3.35 7.18 12.87
CA PHE A 156 2.78 6.16 12.00
C PHE A 156 3.88 5.25 11.42
N ALA A 157 5.01 5.82 11.02
CA ALA A 157 6.15 5.05 10.51
C ALA A 157 6.81 4.14 11.57
N GLN A 158 6.42 4.27 12.84
CA GLN A 158 6.97 3.52 13.97
C GLN A 158 6.02 2.44 14.52
N ILE A 159 4.89 2.16 13.88
CA ILE A 159 4.03 1.07 14.34
C ILE A 159 4.67 -0.30 14.04
N ASP A 160 4.57 -1.23 14.98
CA ASP A 160 5.19 -2.56 14.88
C ASP A 160 4.78 -3.33 13.61
N ALA A 161 3.54 -3.12 13.15
CA ALA A 161 3.01 -3.77 11.95
C ALA A 161 3.76 -3.38 10.66
N LEU A 162 4.52 -2.28 10.64
CA LEU A 162 5.32 -1.85 9.49
C LEU A 162 6.76 -2.40 9.52
N GLN A 163 7.13 -3.20 10.53
CA GLN A 163 8.45 -3.82 10.56
C GLN A 163 8.71 -4.63 9.28
N GLY A 164 9.82 -4.34 8.59
CA GLY A 164 10.17 -4.97 7.31
C GLY A 164 9.40 -4.44 6.09
N THR A 165 8.76 -3.27 6.23
CA THR A 165 8.12 -2.51 5.14
C THR A 165 8.83 -1.17 4.97
N LEU A 166 9.18 -0.82 3.74
CA LEU A 166 9.67 0.52 3.39
C LEU A 166 8.49 1.49 3.34
N VAL A 167 8.62 2.64 4.01
CA VAL A 167 7.53 3.61 4.20
C VAL A 167 8.08 4.98 3.85
N GLY A 168 7.46 5.69 2.90
CA GLY A 168 7.93 7.02 2.50
C GLY A 168 7.32 7.51 1.20
N SER A 169 7.93 8.54 0.62
CA SER A 169 7.71 8.93 -0.77
C SER A 169 8.37 7.94 -1.75
N VAL A 170 8.05 8.06 -3.05
CA VAL A 170 8.68 7.22 -4.09
C VAL A 170 10.21 7.38 -4.05
N ASP A 171 10.71 8.61 -3.98
CA ASP A 171 12.14 8.90 -3.99
C ASP A 171 12.85 8.28 -2.78
N GLU A 172 12.30 8.40 -1.57
CA GLU A 172 12.87 7.80 -0.35
C GLU A 172 12.92 6.27 -0.42
N ILE A 173 11.91 5.64 -1.01
CA ILE A 173 11.89 4.18 -1.23
C ILE A 173 12.99 3.78 -2.23
N LEU A 174 13.10 4.49 -3.35
CA LEU A 174 14.10 4.21 -4.37
C LEU A 174 15.54 4.41 -3.85
N GLU A 175 15.78 5.47 -3.08
CA GLU A 175 17.06 5.71 -2.41
C GLU A 175 17.42 4.60 -1.42
N SER A 176 16.43 4.01 -0.74
CA SER A 176 16.64 2.91 0.20
C SER A 176 17.04 1.61 -0.50
N ILE A 177 16.51 1.37 -1.70
CA ILE A 177 16.82 0.18 -2.50
C ILE A 177 18.17 0.32 -3.20
N GLY A 178 18.50 1.51 -3.71
CA GLY A 178 19.73 1.79 -4.46
C GLY A 178 21.04 1.78 -3.66
N LYS A 179 20.97 1.68 -2.32
CA LYS A 179 22.15 1.58 -1.44
C LYS A 179 22.64 0.14 -1.20
N SER A 180 22.04 -0.84 -1.89
CA SER A 180 22.31 -2.28 -1.71
C SER A 180 23.36 -2.82 -2.68
#